data_AF-A0A7R9ZK54-F1
#
_entry.id   AF-A0A7R9ZK54-F1
#
_cell.length_a   1.000
_cell.length_b   1.000
_cell.length_c   1.000
_cell.angle_alpha   90.00
_cell.angle_beta   90.00
_cell.angle_gamma   90.00
#
_symmetry.space_group_name_H-M   'P 1'
#
loop_
_entity.id
_entity.type
_entity.pdbx_description
1 polymer ?
#
loop_
_entity_poly.entity_id
_entity_poly.type
_entity_poly.pdbx_seq_one_letter_code
_entity_poly.pdbx_strand_id
1 'polypeptide(L)'
;YVTKMLRVFGVVQGNEQVGFSDGAGEGGASKEDTIGPFVDAFVDFRETIRNAVKSKAAPGEVMQHCDDVRDTKLAALGIRVEDGAGSSVWKMDDPEVIRKEVEEKRQKAAEAAAKKIKAKLDKLNTDLTKAQTSKIPPAEFFKTGANAEKWGSYDDKGMPATTKQGEPLSKSQQKSAAKELKNHQKAHDKLVSAAGEQGIEAYLASLQQQIDELQANMDA
;
A
#
# COMPACT_ATOMS: atom_id res chain seq x y z
N TYR A 1 16.76 -12.40 -65.06
CA TYR A 1 15.80 -13.29 -65.75
C TYR A 1 14.81 -13.94 -64.76
N VAL A 2 15.30 -14.60 -63.69
CA VAL A 2 14.47 -15.23 -62.64
C VAL A 2 13.46 -14.26 -61.97
N THR A 3 13.86 -13.04 -61.63
CA THR A 3 12.99 -12.02 -61.01
C THR A 3 11.79 -11.63 -61.89
N LYS A 4 11.95 -11.69 -63.23
CA LYS A 4 10.87 -11.40 -64.18
C LYS A 4 9.82 -12.51 -64.19
N MET A 5 10.25 -13.78 -64.08
CA MET A 5 9.34 -14.93 -63.95
C MET A 5 8.57 -14.90 -62.63
N LEU A 6 9.24 -14.61 -61.51
CA LEU A 6 8.60 -14.51 -60.19
C LEU A 6 7.57 -13.37 -60.11
N ARG A 7 7.75 -12.29 -60.88
CA ARG A 7 6.77 -11.20 -61.00
C ARG A 7 5.48 -11.62 -61.72
N VAL A 8 5.59 -12.43 -62.78
CA VAL A 8 4.42 -12.93 -63.53
C VAL A 8 3.52 -13.81 -62.65
N PHE A 9 4.13 -14.56 -61.72
CA PHE A 9 3.39 -15.40 -60.77
C PHE A 9 2.95 -14.66 -59.49
N GLY A 10 3.12 -13.33 -59.41
CA GLY A 10 2.67 -12.52 -58.28
C GLY A 10 3.47 -12.73 -56.98
N VAL A 11 4.59 -13.44 -57.03
CA VAL A 11 5.46 -13.69 -55.87
C VAL A 11 6.28 -12.45 -55.49
N VAL A 12 6.52 -11.54 -56.45
CA VAL A 12 7.23 -10.27 -56.25
C VAL A 12 6.39 -9.11 -56.80
N GLN A 13 6.10 -8.11 -55.97
CA GLN A 13 5.42 -6.86 -56.37
C GLN A 13 6.43 -5.70 -56.49
N GLY A 14 6.22 -4.79 -57.46
CA GLY A 14 7.07 -3.60 -57.69
C GLY A 14 7.75 -3.55 -59.07
N ASN A 15 8.18 -2.35 -59.51
CA ASN A 15 8.62 -2.10 -60.89
C ASN A 15 10.14 -1.96 -61.11
N GLU A 16 11.00 -2.10 -60.10
CA GLU A 16 12.42 -1.78 -60.26
C GLU A 16 13.31 -2.95 -60.72
N GLN A 17 14.39 -2.57 -61.40
CA GLN A 17 15.43 -3.43 -61.96
C GLN A 17 16.57 -3.57 -60.92
N VAL A 18 16.49 -4.63 -60.12
CA VAL A 18 17.48 -5.08 -59.09
C VAL A 18 17.49 -4.24 -57.79
N GLY A 19 16.75 -4.73 -56.79
CA GLY A 19 16.77 -4.28 -55.40
C GLY A 19 15.67 -5.01 -54.61
N PHE A 20 15.92 -5.38 -53.35
CA PHE A 20 14.87 -5.91 -52.48
C PHE A 20 13.89 -4.77 -52.19
N SER A 21 12.63 -4.94 -52.62
CA SER A 21 11.56 -3.99 -52.38
C SER A 21 11.32 -3.88 -50.88
N ASP A 22 11.70 -2.76 -50.28
CA ASP A 22 11.06 -2.28 -49.06
C ASP A 22 9.60 -1.98 -49.43
N GLY A 23 8.73 -2.92 -49.06
CA GLY A 23 7.29 -2.84 -49.28
C GLY A 23 6.69 -1.71 -48.44
N ALA A 24 6.86 -0.48 -48.89
CA ALA A 24 6.04 0.65 -48.51
C ALA A 24 5.00 0.85 -49.61
N GLY A 25 3.81 0.26 -49.42
CA GLY A 25 2.63 0.74 -50.13
C GLY A 25 2.32 2.16 -49.66
N GLU A 26 1.97 3.06 -50.58
CA GLU A 26 1.53 4.43 -50.30
C GLU A 26 0.40 4.40 -49.26
N GLY A 27 0.72 4.72 -48.00
CA GLY A 27 -0.20 4.73 -46.87
C GLY A 27 0.18 3.86 -45.65
N GLY A 28 1.24 3.06 -45.73
CA GLY A 28 1.76 2.30 -44.57
C GLY A 28 2.71 3.12 -43.69
N ALA A 29 2.58 3.02 -42.37
CA ALA A 29 3.55 3.58 -41.41
C ALA A 29 4.96 3.08 -41.75
N SER A 30 5.98 3.94 -41.57
CA SER A 30 7.35 3.55 -41.91
C SER A 30 7.81 2.39 -41.00
N LYS A 31 8.80 1.62 -41.45
CA LYS A 31 9.42 0.57 -40.62
C LYS A 31 9.95 1.15 -39.31
N GLU A 32 10.46 2.38 -39.36
CA GLU A 32 10.95 3.11 -38.19
C GLU A 32 9.81 3.44 -37.22
N ASP A 33 8.65 3.92 -37.71
CA ASP A 33 7.48 4.19 -36.87
C ASP A 33 6.94 2.92 -36.20
N THR A 34 7.07 1.77 -36.88
CA THR A 34 6.57 0.48 -36.38
C THR A 34 7.52 -0.16 -35.38
N ILE A 35 8.84 -0.09 -35.61
CA ILE A 35 9.86 -0.80 -34.83
C ILE A 35 10.49 0.10 -33.76
N GLY A 36 10.55 1.41 -34.01
CA GLY A 36 11.19 2.42 -33.17
C GLY A 36 10.80 2.32 -31.70
N PRO A 37 9.50 2.30 -31.34
CA PRO A 37 9.08 2.20 -29.95
C PRO A 37 9.62 0.97 -29.20
N PHE A 38 9.77 -0.16 -29.88
CA PHE A 38 10.35 -1.38 -29.30
C PHE A 38 11.86 -1.27 -29.12
N VAL A 39 12.54 -0.63 -30.08
CA VAL A 39 13.98 -0.37 -30.00
C VAL A 39 14.27 0.60 -28.86
N ASP A 40 13.48 1.65 -28.70
CA ASP A 40 13.59 2.61 -27.61
C ASP A 40 13.43 1.92 -26.25
N ALA A 41 12.39 1.09 -26.09
CA ALA A 41 12.18 0.32 -24.86
C ALA A 41 13.38 -0.59 -24.51
N PHE A 42 14.00 -1.21 -25.52
CA PHE A 42 15.19 -2.03 -25.32
C PHE A 42 16.45 -1.21 -25.00
N VAL A 43 16.66 -0.08 -25.68
CA VAL A 43 17.80 0.82 -25.45
C VAL A 43 17.74 1.38 -24.03
N ASP A 44 16.56 1.85 -23.60
CA ASP A 44 16.32 2.31 -22.24
C ASP A 44 16.63 1.22 -21.21
N PHE A 45 16.09 0.01 -21.41
CA PHE A 45 16.34 -1.11 -20.49
C PHE A 45 17.83 -1.41 -20.37
N ARG A 46 18.53 -1.46 -21.50
CA ARG A 46 19.98 -1.68 -21.53
C ARG A 46 20.74 -0.60 -20.79
N GLU A 47 20.31 0.66 -20.87
CA GLU A 47 20.89 1.75 -20.08
C GLU A 47 20.63 1.59 -18.58
N THR A 48 19.39 1.30 -18.19
CA THR A 48 19.01 1.04 -16.79
C THR A 48 19.84 -0.09 -16.19
N ILE A 49 19.96 -1.23 -16.88
CA ILE A 49 20.77 -2.35 -16.41
C ILE A 49 22.26 -1.99 -16.33
N ARG A 50 22.79 -1.25 -17.32
CA ARG A 50 24.18 -0.76 -17.26
C ARG A 50 24.40 0.08 -16.01
N ASN A 51 23.47 0.97 -15.68
CA ASN A 51 23.57 1.85 -14.53
C ASN A 51 23.45 1.08 -13.22
N ALA A 52 22.51 0.12 -13.12
CA ALA A 52 22.36 -0.78 -11.98
C ALA A 52 23.63 -1.60 -11.71
N VAL A 53 24.29 -2.11 -12.76
CA VAL A 53 25.57 -2.83 -12.62
C VAL A 53 26.68 -1.90 -12.14
N LYS A 54 26.78 -0.69 -12.69
CA LYS A 54 27.78 0.31 -12.27
C LYS A 54 27.60 0.73 -10.81
N SER A 55 26.36 0.86 -10.34
CA SER A 55 26.04 1.20 -8.95
C SER A 55 26.14 0.02 -7.98
N LYS A 56 26.42 -1.20 -8.48
CA LYS A 56 26.39 -2.44 -7.68
C LYS A 56 25.03 -2.68 -7.03
N ALA A 57 23.97 -2.41 -7.78
CA ALA A 57 22.58 -2.65 -7.37
C ALA A 57 22.39 -4.09 -6.87
N ALA A 58 21.48 -4.25 -5.91
CA ALA A 58 21.13 -5.56 -5.40
C ALA A 58 20.43 -6.39 -6.49
N PRO A 59 20.53 -7.73 -6.48
CA PRO A 59 19.85 -8.57 -7.48
C PRO A 59 18.34 -8.32 -7.59
N GLY A 60 17.69 -7.95 -6.48
CA GLY A 60 16.27 -7.60 -6.47
C GLY A 60 15.92 -6.35 -7.28
N GLU A 61 16.81 -5.35 -7.34
CA GLU A 61 16.62 -4.12 -8.12
C GLU A 61 16.74 -4.40 -9.63
N VAL A 62 17.70 -5.24 -10.00
CA VAL A 62 17.81 -5.74 -11.39
C VAL A 62 16.54 -6.50 -11.81
N MET A 63 15.98 -7.32 -10.91
CA MET A 63 14.73 -8.04 -11.18
C MET A 63 13.54 -7.08 -11.35
N GLN A 64 13.46 -6.02 -10.55
CA GLN A 64 12.43 -4.99 -10.70
C GLN A 64 12.50 -4.29 -12.07
N HIS A 65 13.70 -4.06 -12.62
CA HIS A 65 13.85 -3.50 -13.96
C HIS A 65 13.39 -4.46 -15.06
N CYS A 66 13.58 -5.77 -14.89
CA CYS A 66 13.01 -6.76 -15.80
C CYS A 66 11.48 -6.78 -15.75
N ASP A 67 10.91 -6.74 -14.54
CA ASP A 67 9.46 -6.68 -14.33
C ASP A 67 8.86 -5.40 -14.94
N ASP A 68 9.53 -4.24 -14.84
CA ASP A 68 9.06 -2.99 -15.46
C ASP A 68 8.98 -3.07 -16.99
N VAL A 69 9.98 -3.68 -17.64
CA VAL A 69 9.91 -3.90 -19.09
C VAL A 69 8.76 -4.83 -19.44
N ARG A 70 8.58 -5.91 -18.67
CA ARG A 70 7.55 -6.91 -18.88
C ARG A 70 6.13 -6.36 -18.73
N ASP A 71 5.87 -5.69 -17.61
CA ASP A 71 4.52 -5.35 -17.14
C ASP A 71 4.11 -3.93 -17.51
N THR A 72 5.07 -3.03 -17.76
CA THR A 72 4.80 -1.62 -18.09
C THR A 72 5.15 -1.31 -19.53
N LYS A 73 6.43 -1.44 -19.92
CA LYS A 73 6.90 -0.91 -21.22
C LYS A 73 6.38 -1.72 -22.41
N LEU A 74 6.56 -3.04 -22.40
CA LEU A 74 6.08 -3.90 -23.48
C LEU A 74 4.55 -3.96 -23.50
N ALA A 75 3.92 -3.96 -22.33
CA ALA A 75 2.48 -3.88 -22.18
C ALA A 75 1.90 -2.62 -22.86
N ALA A 76 2.52 -1.44 -22.66
CA ALA A 76 2.12 -0.21 -23.33
C ALA A 76 2.25 -0.27 -24.87
N LEU A 77 3.12 -1.14 -25.39
CA LEU A 77 3.33 -1.37 -26.82
C LEU A 77 2.47 -2.52 -27.38
N GLY A 78 1.49 -3.02 -26.64
CA GLY A 78 0.62 -4.10 -27.11
C GLY A 78 1.23 -5.50 -26.95
N ILE A 79 2.33 -5.66 -26.20
CA ILE A 79 3.03 -6.93 -26.04
C ILE A 79 2.90 -7.43 -24.60
N ARG A 80 2.31 -8.61 -24.43
CA ARG A 80 2.28 -9.33 -23.15
C ARG A 80 3.33 -10.43 -23.17
N VAL A 81 4.18 -10.45 -22.15
CA VAL A 81 5.16 -11.52 -21.93
C VAL A 81 4.64 -12.43 -20.81
N GLU A 82 4.66 -13.73 -21.07
CA GLU A 82 4.26 -14.78 -20.12
C GLU A 82 5.49 -15.62 -19.76
N ASP A 83 5.90 -15.57 -18.50
CA ASP A 83 7.04 -16.32 -17.99
C ASP A 83 6.62 -17.75 -17.63
N GLY A 84 7.16 -18.73 -18.35
CA GLY A 84 7.02 -20.14 -18.04
C GLY A 84 8.19 -20.67 -17.19
N ALA A 85 8.10 -21.93 -16.76
CA ALA A 85 9.11 -22.57 -15.92
C ALA A 85 10.53 -22.71 -16.55
N GLY A 86 10.68 -22.41 -17.84
CA GLY A 86 11.98 -22.48 -18.54
C GLY A 86 12.15 -21.56 -19.74
N SER A 87 11.12 -20.79 -20.12
CA SER A 87 11.18 -19.83 -21.22
C SER A 87 10.05 -18.82 -21.10
N SER A 88 10.30 -17.58 -21.54
CA SER A 88 9.27 -16.56 -21.68
C SER A 88 8.72 -16.58 -23.12
N VAL A 89 7.41 -16.49 -23.25
CA VAL A 89 6.72 -16.34 -24.55
C VAL A 89 6.04 -14.98 -24.59
N TRP A 90 5.82 -14.42 -25.78
CA TRP A 90 5.12 -13.16 -25.93
C TRP A 90 3.91 -13.31 -26.85
N LYS A 91 2.91 -12.45 -26.65
CA LYS A 91 1.74 -12.32 -27.52
C LYS A 91 1.41 -10.85 -27.74
N MET A 92 0.91 -10.54 -28.94
CA MET A 92 0.28 -9.26 -29.22
C MET A 92 -1.13 -9.26 -28.66
N ASP A 93 -1.50 -8.17 -28.00
CA ASP A 93 -2.81 -7.92 -27.43
C ASP A 93 -3.17 -6.45 -27.74
N ASP A 94 -4.45 -6.11 -27.72
CA ASP A 94 -4.89 -4.78 -28.12
C ASP A 94 -4.35 -3.73 -27.10
N PRO A 95 -3.58 -2.73 -27.54
CA PRO A 95 -3.03 -1.69 -26.66
C PRO A 95 -4.09 -1.00 -25.78
N GLU A 96 -5.34 -0.88 -26.25
CA GLU A 96 -6.44 -0.32 -25.46
C GLU A 96 -6.88 -1.26 -24.33
N VAL A 97 -6.89 -2.57 -24.57
CA VAL A 97 -7.20 -3.59 -23.55
C VAL A 97 -6.11 -3.61 -22.49
N ILE A 98 -4.84 -3.60 -22.90
CA ILE A 98 -3.71 -3.61 -21.97
C ILE A 98 -3.67 -2.32 -21.13
N ARG A 99 -3.88 -1.16 -21.74
CA ARG A 99 -3.97 0.12 -21.01
C ARG A 99 -5.07 0.11 -19.96
N LYS A 100 -6.24 -0.46 -20.28
CA LYS A 100 -7.35 -0.57 -19.33
C LYS A 100 -7.01 -1.50 -18.17
N GLU A 101 -6.35 -2.64 -18.42
CA GLU A 101 -5.90 -3.56 -17.37
C GLU A 101 -4.82 -2.94 -16.47
N VAL A 102 -3.87 -2.21 -17.05
CA VAL A 102 -2.81 -1.51 -16.31
C VAL A 102 -3.42 -0.42 -15.42
N GLU A 103 -4.35 0.38 -15.94
CA GLU A 103 -5.02 1.40 -15.16
C GLU A 103 -5.90 0.78 -14.05
N GLU A 104 -6.62 -0.32 -14.33
CA GLU A 104 -7.38 -1.04 -13.31
C GLU A 104 -6.46 -1.62 -12.22
N LYS A 105 -5.31 -2.19 -12.58
CA LYS A 105 -4.30 -2.64 -11.62
C LYS A 105 -3.75 -1.48 -10.80
N ARG A 106 -3.47 -0.34 -11.43
CA ARG A 106 -2.99 0.87 -10.75
C ARG A 106 -4.01 1.41 -9.77
N GLN A 107 -5.29 1.46 -10.17
CA GLN A 107 -6.40 1.87 -9.31
C GLN A 107 -6.57 0.90 -8.15
N LYS A 108 -6.57 -0.41 -8.38
CA LYS A 108 -6.64 -1.41 -7.30
C LYS A 108 -5.46 -1.31 -6.33
N ALA A 109 -4.25 -1.07 -6.83
CA ALA A 109 -3.07 -0.87 -6.00
C ALA A 109 -3.18 0.41 -5.15
N ALA A 110 -3.63 1.51 -5.76
CA ALA A 110 -3.87 2.79 -5.08
C ALA A 110 -4.98 2.65 -4.02
N GLU A 111 -6.10 2.01 -4.33
CA GLU A 111 -7.16 1.72 -3.37
C GLU A 111 -6.69 0.83 -2.23
N ALA A 112 -5.90 -0.20 -2.52
CA ALA A 112 -5.34 -1.08 -1.50
C ALA A 112 -4.37 -0.34 -0.59
N ALA A 113 -3.53 0.55 -1.15
CA ALA A 113 -2.64 1.41 -0.38
C ALA A 113 -3.46 2.38 0.51
N ALA A 114 -4.46 3.06 -0.04
CA ALA A 114 -5.34 3.95 0.70
C ALA A 114 -6.08 3.23 1.84
N LYS A 115 -6.61 2.02 1.58
CA LYS A 115 -7.26 1.18 2.61
C LYS A 115 -6.28 0.80 3.72
N LYS A 116 -5.03 0.44 3.39
CA LYS A 116 -4.00 0.12 4.39
C LYS A 116 -3.66 1.33 5.25
N ILE A 117 -3.51 2.51 4.65
CA ILE A 117 -3.21 3.75 5.38
C ILE A 117 -4.38 4.09 6.31
N LYS A 118 -5.62 4.08 5.80
CA LYS A 118 -6.81 4.34 6.62
C LYS A 118 -6.95 3.35 7.78
N ALA A 119 -6.74 2.05 7.53
CA ALA A 119 -6.78 1.05 8.59
C ALA A 119 -5.71 1.27 9.68
N LYS A 120 -4.52 1.73 9.28
CA LYS A 120 -3.45 2.11 10.23
C LYS A 120 -3.86 3.33 11.06
N LEU A 121 -4.44 4.34 10.42
CA LEU A 121 -4.94 5.55 11.07
C LEU A 121 -6.06 5.24 12.08
N ASP A 122 -7.04 4.43 11.69
CA ASP A 122 -8.15 4.02 12.56
C ASP A 122 -7.65 3.23 13.78
N LYS A 123 -6.65 2.36 13.57
CA LYS A 123 -6.01 1.62 14.66
C LYS A 123 -5.28 2.57 15.62
N LEU A 124 -4.47 3.50 15.11
CA LEU A 124 -3.73 4.44 15.95
C LEU A 124 -4.69 5.34 16.76
N ASN A 125 -5.76 5.85 16.14
CA ASN A 125 -6.79 6.64 16.84
C ASN A 125 -7.50 5.83 17.94
N THR A 126 -7.81 4.56 17.65
CA THR A 126 -8.41 3.64 18.62
C THR A 126 -7.47 3.38 19.80
N ASP A 127 -6.19 3.15 19.51
CA ASP A 127 -5.17 2.89 20.54
C ASP A 127 -4.91 4.15 21.38
N LEU A 128 -4.87 5.34 20.76
CA LEU A 128 -4.76 6.62 21.46
C LEU A 128 -5.95 6.85 22.40
N THR A 129 -7.18 6.66 21.93
CA THR A 129 -8.39 6.83 22.75
C THR A 129 -8.41 5.86 23.94
N LYS A 130 -8.06 4.59 23.71
CA LYS A 130 -7.93 3.59 24.79
C LYS A 130 -6.84 3.98 25.78
N ALA A 131 -5.70 4.45 25.31
CA ALA A 131 -4.61 4.88 26.16
C ALA A 131 -4.99 6.13 26.99
N GLN A 132 -5.70 7.10 26.41
CA GLN A 132 -6.18 8.28 27.13
C GLN A 132 -7.18 7.91 28.24
N THR A 133 -8.16 7.05 27.93
CA THR A 133 -9.12 6.57 28.95
C THR A 133 -8.44 5.73 30.04
N SER A 134 -7.39 4.99 29.69
CA SER A 134 -6.65 4.12 30.61
C SER A 134 -5.51 4.83 31.33
N LYS A 135 -5.24 6.11 31.06
CA LYS A 135 -4.18 6.92 31.73
C LYS A 135 -4.47 7.13 33.22
N ILE A 136 -5.75 7.13 33.60
CA ILE A 136 -6.16 7.39 34.98
C ILE A 136 -5.70 6.23 35.88
N PRO A 137 -4.91 6.46 36.94
CA PRO A 137 -4.50 5.41 37.85
C PRO A 137 -5.72 4.68 38.46
N PRO A 138 -5.67 3.34 38.66
CA PRO A 138 -6.82 2.60 39.19
C PRO A 138 -7.37 3.14 40.52
N ALA A 139 -6.49 3.63 41.41
CA ALA A 139 -6.89 4.22 42.69
C ALA A 139 -7.70 5.53 42.56
N GLU A 140 -7.57 6.23 41.43
CA GLU A 140 -8.23 7.50 41.14
C GLU A 140 -9.44 7.33 40.20
N PHE A 141 -9.63 6.15 39.61
CA PHE A 141 -10.65 5.88 38.59
C PHE A 141 -12.07 6.28 39.00
N PHE A 142 -12.46 6.03 40.25
CA PHE A 142 -13.78 6.39 40.78
C PHE A 142 -13.87 7.81 41.35
N LYS A 143 -12.73 8.50 41.50
CA LYS A 143 -12.62 9.86 42.04
C LYS A 143 -12.55 10.93 40.95
N THR A 144 -12.37 10.53 39.69
CA THR A 144 -12.21 11.45 38.55
C THR A 144 -13.35 11.34 37.53
N GLY A 145 -13.62 12.46 36.84
CA GLY A 145 -14.55 12.53 35.71
C GLY A 145 -15.99 12.13 36.06
N ALA A 146 -16.67 11.50 35.11
CA ALA A 146 -18.07 11.08 35.26
C ALA A 146 -18.31 10.01 36.35
N ASN A 147 -17.26 9.37 36.85
CA ASN A 147 -17.38 8.42 37.97
C ASN A 147 -17.42 9.14 39.32
N ALA A 148 -16.76 10.29 39.46
CA ALA A 148 -16.79 11.10 40.68
C ALA A 148 -18.22 11.55 41.01
N GLU A 149 -19.04 11.81 39.99
CA GLU A 149 -20.42 12.24 40.18
C GLU A 149 -21.35 11.15 40.71
N LYS A 150 -20.94 9.88 40.67
CA LYS A 150 -21.78 8.72 41.04
C LYS A 150 -21.64 8.32 42.51
N TRP A 151 -20.55 8.69 43.16
CA TRP A 151 -20.15 8.16 44.47
C TRP A 151 -19.91 9.26 45.49
N GLY A 152 -20.23 9.00 46.76
CA GLY A 152 -20.14 9.97 47.86
C GLY A 152 -18.86 9.85 48.68
N SER A 153 -18.52 8.64 49.10
CA SER A 153 -17.30 8.34 49.88
C SER A 153 -16.57 7.12 49.33
N TYR A 154 -15.28 7.01 49.67
CA TYR A 154 -14.37 5.97 49.16
C TYR A 154 -13.64 5.29 50.33
N ASP A 155 -13.28 4.02 50.16
CA ASP A 155 -12.43 3.27 51.08
C ASP A 155 -10.92 3.49 50.80
N ASP A 156 -10.05 2.90 51.64
CA ASP A 156 -8.58 2.99 51.52
C ASP A 156 -8.03 2.43 50.20
N LYS A 157 -8.82 1.65 49.45
CA LYS A 157 -8.46 1.08 48.15
C LYS A 157 -9.02 1.91 46.99
N GLY A 158 -9.62 3.07 47.28
CA GLY A 158 -10.25 3.94 46.28
C GLY A 158 -11.63 3.46 45.83
N MET A 159 -12.27 2.59 46.61
CA MET A 159 -13.53 1.94 46.26
C MET A 159 -14.75 2.65 46.81
N PRO A 160 -15.79 2.89 45.98
CA PRO A 160 -16.95 3.63 46.44
C PRO A 160 -17.66 2.88 47.56
N ALA A 161 -17.84 3.56 48.69
CA ALA A 161 -18.48 3.06 49.89
C ALA A 161 -19.93 3.54 50.00
N THR A 162 -20.21 4.77 49.56
CA THR A 162 -21.58 5.34 49.51
C THR A 162 -21.92 5.88 48.12
N THR A 163 -23.21 5.89 47.81
CA THR A 163 -23.75 6.61 46.64
C THR A 163 -23.65 8.12 46.85
N LYS A 164 -23.87 8.93 45.81
CA LYS A 164 -23.92 10.39 45.94
C LYS A 164 -24.91 10.88 47.00
N GLN A 165 -25.96 10.10 47.26
CA GLN A 165 -26.99 10.38 48.26
C GLN A 165 -26.58 9.99 49.69
N GLY A 166 -25.38 9.43 49.88
CA GLY A 166 -24.89 8.96 51.17
C GLY A 166 -25.39 7.57 51.59
N GLU A 167 -26.11 6.87 50.71
CA GLU A 167 -26.58 5.51 51.01
C GLU A 167 -25.46 4.47 50.81
N PRO A 168 -25.36 3.44 51.67
CA PRO A 168 -24.42 2.33 51.48
C PRO A 168 -24.67 1.60 50.15
N LEU A 169 -23.60 1.25 49.43
CA LEU A 169 -23.76 0.47 48.19
C LEU A 169 -24.38 -0.91 48.46
N SER A 170 -25.35 -1.31 47.64
CA SER A 170 -25.88 -2.67 47.63
C SER A 170 -24.80 -3.69 47.21
N LYS A 171 -24.97 -4.96 47.61
CA LYS A 171 -24.05 -6.06 47.20
C LYS A 171 -23.89 -6.18 45.68
N SER A 172 -24.91 -5.80 44.91
CA SER A 172 -24.85 -5.78 43.44
C SER A 172 -23.95 -4.63 42.94
N GLN A 173 -24.16 -3.42 43.45
CA GLN A 173 -23.34 -2.24 43.10
C GLN A 173 -21.87 -2.42 43.48
N GLN A 174 -21.59 -2.99 44.67
CA GLN A 174 -20.21 -3.31 45.08
C GLN A 174 -19.52 -4.28 44.12
N LYS A 175 -20.23 -5.34 43.69
CA LYS A 175 -19.69 -6.30 42.70
C LYS A 175 -19.46 -5.66 41.34
N SER A 176 -20.36 -4.79 40.88
CA SER A 176 -20.22 -4.06 39.63
C SER A 176 -19.03 -3.10 39.66
N ALA A 177 -18.90 -2.29 40.72
CA ALA A 177 -17.76 -1.38 40.90
C ALA A 177 -16.43 -2.12 40.97
N ALA A 178 -16.37 -3.25 41.69
CA ALA A 178 -15.16 -4.09 41.74
C ALA A 178 -14.80 -4.69 40.37
N LYS A 179 -15.80 -5.07 39.56
CA LYS A 179 -15.59 -5.57 38.19
C LYS A 179 -15.10 -4.46 37.26
N GLU A 180 -15.66 -3.27 37.35
CA GLU A 180 -15.23 -2.09 36.61
C GLU A 180 -13.78 -1.72 36.96
N LEU A 181 -13.42 -1.66 38.25
CA LEU A 181 -12.05 -1.41 38.68
C LEU A 181 -11.09 -2.44 38.10
N LYS A 182 -11.43 -3.74 38.19
CA LYS A 182 -10.56 -4.82 37.69
C LYS A 182 -10.36 -4.73 36.18
N ASN A 183 -11.38 -4.33 35.44
CA ASN A 183 -11.27 -4.14 33.99
C ASN A 183 -10.39 -2.92 33.67
N HIS A 184 -10.60 -1.81 34.38
CA HIS A 184 -9.80 -0.60 34.23
C HIS A 184 -8.33 -0.83 34.60
N GLN A 185 -8.07 -1.55 35.69
CA GLN A 185 -6.72 -1.90 36.12
C GLN A 185 -6.00 -2.74 35.07
N LYS A 186 -6.66 -3.74 34.48
CA LYS A 186 -6.08 -4.49 33.36
C LYS A 186 -5.78 -3.62 32.14
N ALA A 187 -6.59 -2.60 31.87
CA ALA A 187 -6.35 -1.68 30.76
C ALA A 187 -5.18 -0.73 31.06
N HIS A 188 -5.12 -0.20 32.28
CA HIS A 188 -4.00 0.62 32.76
C HIS A 188 -2.69 -0.17 32.80
N ASP A 189 -2.67 -1.41 33.28
CA ASP A 189 -1.46 -2.26 33.31
C ASP A 189 -0.94 -2.53 31.89
N LYS A 190 -1.83 -2.77 30.92
CA LYS A 190 -1.46 -2.88 29.51
C LYS A 190 -0.87 -1.58 28.96
N LEU A 191 -1.44 -0.43 29.33
CA LEU A 191 -0.91 0.88 28.94
C LEU A 191 0.48 1.12 29.53
N VAL A 192 0.67 0.83 30.82
CA VAL A 192 1.98 0.94 31.49
C VAL A 192 3.00 0.02 30.81
N SER A 193 2.61 -1.22 30.49
CA SER A 193 3.49 -2.16 29.77
C SER A 193 3.82 -1.68 28.35
N ALA A 194 2.87 -1.07 27.64
CA ALA A 194 3.10 -0.53 26.29
C ALA A 194 3.95 0.74 26.32
N ALA A 195 3.78 1.57 27.34
CA ALA A 195 4.58 2.76 27.56
C ALA A 195 6.02 2.41 27.96
N GLY A 196 6.23 1.37 28.79
CA GLY A 196 7.56 0.96 29.23
C GLY A 196 8.30 2.11 29.94
N GLU A 197 9.60 2.24 29.69
CA GLU A 197 10.46 3.24 30.33
C GLU A 197 10.18 4.68 29.90
N GLN A 198 9.57 4.89 28.73
CA GLN A 198 9.29 6.25 28.23
C GLN A 198 8.15 6.95 28.97
N GLY A 199 7.35 6.18 29.73
CA GLY A 199 6.20 6.69 30.47
C GLY A 199 4.96 6.93 29.60
N ILE A 200 3.80 6.99 30.27
CA ILE A 200 2.49 7.05 29.60
C ILE A 200 2.34 8.31 28.75
N GLU A 201 2.86 9.45 29.22
CA GLU A 201 2.70 10.73 28.53
C GLU A 201 3.49 10.78 27.22
N ALA A 202 4.74 10.32 27.23
CA ALA A 202 5.55 10.25 26.01
C ALA A 202 4.97 9.21 25.02
N TYR A 203 4.44 8.09 25.53
CA TYR A 203 3.77 7.10 24.68
C TYR A 203 2.54 7.69 23.98
N LEU A 204 1.69 8.43 24.70
CA LEU A 204 0.53 9.11 24.13
C LEU A 204 0.93 10.16 23.09
N ALA A 205 1.96 10.96 23.38
CA ALA A 205 2.51 11.92 22.43
C ALA A 205 3.03 11.23 21.17
N SER A 206 3.69 10.07 21.31
CA SER A 206 4.19 9.29 20.16
C SER A 206 3.06 8.74 19.28
N LEU A 207 1.92 8.37 19.87
CA LEU A 207 0.75 7.93 19.11
C LEU A 207 0.10 9.10 18.37
N GLN A 208 -0.03 10.26 19.03
CA GLN A 208 -0.55 11.47 18.38
C GLN A 208 0.33 11.90 17.21
N GLN A 209 1.65 11.93 17.41
CA GLN A 209 2.59 12.27 16.34
C GLN A 209 2.47 11.31 15.15
N GLN A 210 2.36 10.00 15.39
CA GLN A 210 2.15 9.03 14.31
C GLN A 210 0.83 9.23 13.56
N ILE A 211 -0.23 9.70 14.24
CA ILE A 211 -1.50 10.04 13.61
C ILE A 211 -1.32 11.28 12.73
N ASP A 212 -0.71 12.33 13.26
CA ASP A 212 -0.51 13.61 12.57
C ASP A 212 0.38 13.43 11.33
N GLU A 213 1.47 12.67 11.45
CA GLU A 213 2.35 12.33 10.30
C GLU A 213 1.60 11.52 9.25
N LEU A 214 0.76 10.57 9.65
CA LEU A 214 0.01 9.74 8.71
C LEU A 214 -1.09 10.56 8.01
N GLN A 215 -1.72 11.50 8.71
CA GLN A 215 -2.69 12.44 8.14
C GLN A 215 -2.03 13.40 7.16
N ALA A 216 -0.90 14.01 7.54
CA ALA A 216 -0.15 14.89 6.65
C ALA A 216 0.28 14.19 5.35
N ASN A 217 0.68 12.92 5.42
CA ASN A 217 1.02 12.13 4.24
C ASN A 217 -0.20 11.72 3.38
N MET A 218 -1.43 11.79 3.92
CA MET A 218 -2.65 11.57 3.14
C MET A 218 -3.13 12.83 2.42
N ASP A 219 -2.83 13.99 2.99
CA ASP A 219 -3.25 15.30 2.47
C ASP A 219 -2.23 15.92 1.48
N ALA A 220 -1.00 15.41 1.44
CA ALA A 220 0.08 15.81 0.53
C ALA A 220 0.02 15.07 -0.82
#